data_AF-A0A520RU89-F1
#
_entry.id   AF-A0A520RU89-F1
#
_cell.length_a   1.000
_cell.length_b   1.000
_cell.length_c   1.000
_cell.angle_alpha   90.00
_cell.angle_beta   90.00
_cell.angle_gamma   90.00
#
_symmetry.space_group_name_H-M   'P 1'
#
loop_
_entity.id
_entity.type
_entity.pdbx_description
1 polymer ?
#
loop_
_entity_poly.entity_id
_entity_poly.type
_entity_poly.pdbx_seq_one_letter_code
_entity_poly.pdbx_strand_id
1 'polypeptide(L)' 'MSGLLSEDVLSHIGKQSEPRREIVTRRDIRKYAVATNNRQAKYLDGDVAPPLF' A
#
# COMPACT_ATOMS: atom_id res chain seq x y z
N MET A 1 19.32 12.48 28.08
CA MET A 1 18.77 11.21 27.56
C MET A 1 18.43 11.44 26.10
N SER A 2 19.13 10.81 25.15
CA SER A 2 18.65 10.78 23.77
C SER A 2 17.49 9.80 23.71
N GLY A 3 16.27 10.28 23.49
CA GLY A 3 15.12 9.42 23.27
C GLY A 3 15.32 8.53 22.04
N LEU A 4 14.56 7.42 21.97
CA LEU A 4 14.55 6.52 20.80
C LEU A 4 14.21 7.26 19.50
N LEU A 5 13.43 8.35 19.61
CA LEU A 5 13.05 9.23 18.51
C LEU A 5 13.73 10.60 18.67
N SER A 6 14.29 11.12 17.57
CA SER A 6 14.82 12.48 17.53
C SER A 6 13.72 13.53 17.43
N GLU A 7 14.05 14.78 17.80
CA GLU A 7 13.15 15.93 17.63
C GLU A 7 12.74 16.11 16.16
N ASP A 8 13.66 15.88 15.22
CA ASP A 8 13.37 15.91 13.78
C ASP A 8 12.28 14.91 13.40
N VAL A 9 12.33 13.67 13.90
CA VAL A 9 11.30 12.65 13.62
C VAL A 9 9.96 13.06 14.24
N LEU A 10 9.97 13.54 15.48
CA LEU A 10 8.76 14.03 16.16
C LEU A 10 8.11 15.21 15.42
N SER A 11 8.91 16.06 14.77
CA SER A 11 8.42 17.20 13.99
C SER A 11 7.53 16.82 12.80
N HIS A 12 7.47 15.54 12.42
CA HIS A 12 6.65 15.05 11.31
C HIS A 12 5.22 14.65 11.74
N ILE A 13 4.93 14.56 13.04
CA ILE A 13 3.58 14.25 13.53
C ILE A 13 2.60 15.32 13.07
N GLY A 14 1.47 14.91 12.49
CA GLY A 14 0.45 15.81 11.97
C GLY A 14 0.75 16.45 10.62
N LYS A 15 1.94 16.23 10.04
CA LYS A 15 2.23 16.63 8.65
C LYS A 15 1.55 15.66 7.68
N GLN A 16 1.03 16.20 6.59
CA GLN A 16 0.41 15.43 5.51
C GLN A 16 1.22 15.61 4.23
N SER A 17 1.39 14.54 3.45
CA SER A 17 1.95 14.66 2.12
C SER A 17 0.92 15.20 1.13
N GLU A 18 1.38 15.86 0.08
CA GLU A 18 0.52 16.30 -1.01
C GLU A 18 -0.29 15.12 -1.60
N PRO A 19 -1.57 15.31 -1.95
CA PRO A 19 -2.37 14.29 -2.60
C PRO A 19 -1.72 13.81 -3.90
N ARG A 20 -1.76 12.49 -4.13
CA ARG A 20 -1.25 11.87 -5.35
C ARG A 20 -2.35 11.08 -6.03
N ARG A 21 -2.33 11.10 -7.36
CA ARG A 21 -3.22 10.28 -8.19
C ARG A 21 -2.47 9.02 -8.61
N GLU A 22 -2.98 7.88 -8.17
CA GLU A 22 -2.51 6.57 -8.60
C GLU A 22 -3.51 5.97 -9.58
N ILE A 23 -3.01 5.27 -10.61
CA ILE A 23 -3.84 4.58 -11.61
C ILE A 23 -3.50 3.09 -11.52
N VAL A 24 -4.53 2.28 -11.36
CA VAL A 24 -4.42 0.82 -11.26
C VAL A 24 -5.15 0.18 -12.43
N THR A 25 -4.55 -0.86 -12.99
CA THR A 25 -5.18 -1.72 -13.98
C THR A 25 -5.47 -3.11 -13.40
N ARG A 26 -6.32 -3.87 -14.10
CA ARG A 26 -6.54 -5.30 -13.80
C ARG A 26 -5.22 -6.09 -13.73
N ARG A 27 -4.22 -5.74 -14.55
CA ARG A 27 -2.91 -6.42 -14.55
C ARG A 27 -2.18 -6.22 -13.22
N ASP A 28 -2.27 -5.05 -12.62
CA ASP A 28 -1.59 -4.74 -11.34
C ASP A 28 -2.20 -5.56 -10.20
N ILE A 29 -3.53 -5.64 -10.16
CA ILE A 29 -4.27 -6.47 -9.19
C ILE A 29 -3.85 -7.94 -9.30
N ARG A 30 -3.81 -8.47 -10.53
CA ARG A 30 -3.39 -9.87 -10.78
C ARG A 30 -1.94 -10.10 -10.36
N LYS A 31 -1.04 -9.16 -10.70
CA LYS A 31 0.38 -9.24 -10.32
C LYS A 31 0.54 -9.31 -8.81
N TYR A 32 -0.14 -8.44 -8.07
CA TYR A 32 -0.09 -8.46 -6.61
C TYR A 32 -0.68 -9.74 -6.04
N ALA A 33 -1.85 -10.17 -6.51
CA ALA A 33 -2.49 -11.40 -6.03
C ALA A 33 -1.55 -12.61 -6.17
N VAL A 34 -0.86 -12.73 -7.31
CA VAL A 34 0.15 -13.77 -7.51
C VAL A 34 1.36 -13.58 -6.57
N ALA A 35 1.88 -12.36 -6.45
CA ALA A 35 3.04 -12.06 -5.61
C ALA A 35 2.80 -12.33 -4.11
N THR A 36 1.57 -12.13 -3.63
CA THR A 36 1.18 -12.44 -2.25
C THR A 36 0.62 -13.84 -2.07
N ASN A 37 0.79 -14.73 -3.06
CA ASN A 37 0.31 -16.11 -3.04
C ASN A 37 -1.21 -16.26 -2.76
N ASN A 38 -2.01 -15.29 -3.21
CA ASN A 38 -3.47 -15.41 -3.18
C ASN A 38 -3.92 -16.48 -4.20
N ARG A 39 -4.87 -17.34 -3.79
CA ARG A 39 -5.36 -18.46 -4.61
C ARG A 39 -6.82 -18.34 -5.04
N GLN A 40 -7.53 -17.32 -4.53
CA GLN A 40 -8.95 -17.13 -4.82
C GLN A 40 -9.13 -16.54 -6.22
N ALA A 41 -9.95 -17.18 -7.05
CA ALA A 41 -10.18 -16.78 -8.45
C ALA A 41 -10.54 -15.30 -8.61
N LYS A 42 -11.45 -14.77 -7.76
CA LYS A 42 -11.86 -13.36 -7.78
C LYS A 42 -10.70 -12.34 -7.76
N TYR A 43 -9.56 -12.69 -7.15
CA TYR A 43 -8.37 -11.84 -7.11
C TYR A 43 -7.43 -12.12 -8.29
N LEU A 44 -7.38 -13.37 -8.77
CA LEU A 44 -6.57 -13.80 -9.90
C LEU A 44 -7.16 -13.36 -11.26
N ASP A 45 -8.46 -13.13 -11.31
CA ASP A 45 -9.16 -12.53 -12.46
C ASP A 45 -8.91 -11.01 -12.51
N GLY A 46 -8.65 -10.41 -11.35
CA GLY A 46 -8.26 -9.00 -11.21
C GLY A 46 -9.42 -8.01 -11.23
N ASP A 47 -10.67 -8.49 -11.21
CA ASP A 47 -11.86 -7.64 -11.08
C ASP A 47 -12.11 -7.20 -9.64
N VAL A 48 -11.53 -7.92 -8.67
CA VAL A 48 -11.55 -7.55 -7.25
C VAL A 48 -10.11 -7.50 -6.72
N ALA A 49 -9.75 -6.40 -6.07
CA ALA A 49 -8.48 -6.27 -5.39
C ALA A 49 -8.46 -7.07 -4.06
N PRO A 50 -7.37 -7.79 -3.72
CA PRO A 50 -7.16 -8.26 -2.36
C PRO A 50 -7.23 -7.11 -1.34
N PRO A 51 -7.64 -7.33 -0.08
CA PRO A 51 -7.79 -6.24 0.90
C PRO A 51 -6.52 -5.44 1.24
N LEU A 52 -5.34 -5.98 0.92
CA LEU A 52 -4.04 -5.32 1.16
C LEU A 52 -3.39 -4.77 -0.13
N PHE A 53 -4.06 -4.93 -1.27
CA PHE A 53 -3.67 -4.30 -2.53
C PHE A 53 -3.97 -2.81 -2.48
#